data_AF-A0A2G9XJ56-F1
#
_entry.id   AF-A0A2G9XJ56-F1
#
_cell.length_a   1.000
_cell.length_b   1.000
_cell.length_c   1.000
_cell.angle_alpha   90.00
_cell.angle_beta   90.00
_cell.angle_gamma   90.00
#
_symmetry.space_group_name_H-M   'P 1'
#
loop_
_entity.id
_entity.type
_entity.pdbx_description
1 polymer ?
#
loop_
_entity_poly.entity_id
_entity_poly.type
_entity_poly.pdbx_seq_one_letter_code
_entity_poly.pdbx_strand_id
1 'polypeptide(L)'
;CPKCAEDPVREYELVAGERRFSRIQGNDYTDEGKLLGLVDIHAIAQGRSPTDAMAFAATGIFRANRGILFIDELPAIRTKVQVLLHPVLEEKKAILEEYNWEHPLDIVLVATGNPQGFSHVNEVPRPLLDRLELIYMPLPSKDIEMEIMLREKFKTENYSHDAERGGDCLPYGIDISDIERKVALPWWIMYLLNESISHSRKCGLLDKTASLRGSYRALDHTYASAELENRNIGYLQDAVAGLKLALRGRIELKPDLIDFENPEESFKRTDEVSEDLLWNAFENLSSSIMADCDRERLAKDIRQVILCSEEIKNLTCKLQDYGELNRVIRKMGMMGKEKVKSELLNDREKEIFAEPEASGQETLEQYNYSAFEVVLNAALHSSLITVEEIRGRVFMPAMITWAKGRR
;
A
#
# COMPACT_ATOMS: atom_id res chain seq x y z
N CYS A 1 2.65 13.00 32.21
CA CYS A 1 1.90 14.23 32.54
C CYS A 1 1.79 14.33 34.07
N PRO A 2 2.31 15.39 34.71
CA PRO A 2 2.24 15.57 36.17
C PRO A 2 0.80 15.60 36.72
N LYS A 3 -0.17 16.13 35.94
CA LYS A 3 -1.61 16.03 36.29
C LYS A 3 -2.09 14.58 36.41
N CYS A 4 -1.58 13.65 35.60
CA CYS A 4 -1.95 12.23 35.68
C CYS A 4 -1.31 11.50 36.87
N ALA A 5 -0.30 12.11 37.50
CA ALA A 5 0.40 11.54 38.65
C ALA A 5 -0.24 11.93 39.99
N GLU A 6 -0.88 13.11 40.06
CA GLU A 6 -1.53 13.60 41.29
C GLU A 6 -3.02 13.26 41.38
N ASP A 7 -3.75 13.21 40.24
CA ASP A 7 -5.14 12.75 40.18
C ASP A 7 -5.38 12.15 38.77
N PRO A 8 -5.59 10.83 38.61
CA PRO A 8 -5.88 10.27 37.30
C PRO A 8 -7.20 10.88 36.81
N VAL A 9 -7.06 11.88 35.92
CA VAL A 9 -8.11 12.74 35.35
C VAL A 9 -9.49 12.08 35.38
N ARG A 10 -10.36 12.53 36.30
CA ARG A 10 -11.75 12.04 36.45
C ARG A 10 -12.65 12.35 35.25
N GLU A 11 -12.25 13.28 34.39
CA GLU A 11 -13.01 13.70 33.20
C GLU A 11 -12.17 13.47 31.94
N TYR A 12 -12.44 12.36 31.26
CA TYR A 12 -11.98 12.18 29.89
C TYR A 12 -12.84 13.07 28.98
N GLU A 13 -12.25 14.08 28.36
CA GLU A 13 -12.90 14.73 27.22
C GLU A 13 -12.85 13.76 26.04
N LEU A 14 -13.98 13.12 25.74
CA LEU A 14 -14.13 12.32 24.54
C LEU A 14 -14.18 13.24 23.32
N VAL A 15 -13.01 13.49 22.74
CA VAL A 15 -12.91 14.19 21.47
C VAL A 15 -13.45 13.27 20.37
N ALA A 16 -14.57 13.67 19.74
CA ALA A 16 -15.15 12.97 18.60
C ALA A 16 -14.15 12.87 17.43
N GLY A 17 -14.23 11.81 16.62
CA GLY A 17 -13.34 11.59 15.48
C GLY A 17 -13.30 12.78 14.51
N GLU A 18 -14.45 13.43 14.26
CA GLU A 18 -14.56 14.63 13.41
C GLU A 18 -13.66 15.79 13.90
N ARG A 19 -13.39 15.87 15.21
CA ARG A 19 -12.54 16.91 15.81
C ARG A 19 -11.05 16.52 15.85
N ARG A 20 -10.70 15.29 15.44
CA ARG A 20 -9.31 14.79 15.35
C ARG A 20 -8.72 14.94 13.95
N PHE A 21 -9.28 15.84 13.15
CA PHE A 21 -8.69 16.29 11.90
C PHE A 21 -7.88 17.57 12.15
N SER A 22 -6.62 17.56 11.77
CA SER A 22 -5.73 18.72 11.86
C SER A 22 -5.18 19.05 10.47
N ARG A 23 -5.51 20.24 9.95
CA ARG A 23 -4.96 20.73 8.68
C ARG A 23 -3.86 21.75 8.92
N ILE A 24 -2.71 21.52 8.28
CA ILE A 24 -1.58 22.44 8.24
C ILE A 24 -1.44 22.92 6.80
N GLN A 25 -1.53 24.23 6.58
CA GLN A 25 -1.25 24.84 5.28
C GLN A 25 0.25 25.04 5.13
N GLY A 26 0.87 24.36 4.16
CA GLY A 26 2.26 24.57 3.78
C GLY A 26 2.48 25.93 3.15
N ASN A 27 3.56 26.60 3.58
CA ASN A 27 4.09 27.86 3.05
C ASN A 27 5.44 28.15 3.71
N ASP A 28 6.14 29.17 3.22
CA ASP A 28 7.44 29.62 3.76
C ASP A 28 7.39 30.03 5.24
N TYR A 29 6.21 30.42 5.73
CA TYR A 29 5.96 30.78 7.13
C TYR A 29 5.55 29.59 8.00
N THR A 30 5.57 28.38 7.46
CA THR A 30 5.35 27.17 8.25
C THR A 30 6.64 26.83 8.96
N ASP A 31 6.56 26.80 10.28
CA ASP A 31 7.66 26.59 11.19
C ASP A 31 7.37 25.38 12.10
N GLU A 32 8.37 25.07 12.93
CA GLU A 32 8.33 23.99 13.90
C GLU A 32 7.15 24.18 14.90
N GLY A 33 6.82 25.43 15.22
CA GLY A 33 5.76 25.81 16.15
C GLY A 33 4.34 25.50 15.65
N LYS A 34 4.08 25.67 14.35
CA LYS A 34 2.81 25.25 13.73
C LYS A 34 2.65 23.73 13.65
N LEU A 35 3.77 23.00 13.58
CA LEU A 35 3.77 21.56 13.43
C LEU A 35 3.67 20.84 14.79
N LEU A 36 4.50 21.21 15.75
CA LEU A 36 4.60 20.56 17.07
C LEU A 36 3.88 21.38 18.15
N GLY A 37 4.14 22.67 18.22
CA GLY A 37 3.61 23.54 19.26
C GLY A 37 4.58 24.62 19.69
N LEU A 38 4.09 25.53 20.52
CA LEU A 38 4.85 26.69 20.98
C LEU A 38 4.90 26.70 22.50
N VAL A 39 5.90 27.38 23.05
CA VAL A 39 5.94 27.66 24.48
C VAL A 39 4.93 28.77 24.80
N ASP A 40 4.02 28.48 25.72
CA ASP A 40 3.00 29.42 26.19
C ASP A 40 3.61 30.43 27.18
N ILE A 41 3.81 31.64 26.68
CA ILE A 41 4.35 32.78 27.44
C ILE A 41 3.43 33.14 28.62
N HIS A 42 2.11 32.96 28.50
CA HIS A 42 1.20 33.25 29.61
C HIS A 42 1.35 32.23 30.73
N ALA A 43 1.57 30.95 30.40
CA ALA A 43 1.85 29.92 31.39
C ALA A 43 3.16 30.21 32.16
N ILE A 44 4.18 30.71 31.46
CA ILE A 44 5.44 31.16 32.09
C ILE A 44 5.18 32.39 32.98
N ALA A 45 4.41 33.37 32.50
CA ALA A 45 4.06 34.56 33.28
C ALA A 45 3.27 34.24 34.56
N GLN A 46 2.56 33.11 34.59
CA GLN A 46 1.86 32.58 35.76
C GLN A 46 2.77 31.78 36.71
N GLY A 47 4.10 31.76 36.48
CA GLY A 47 5.09 31.17 37.36
C GLY A 47 5.53 29.75 37.00
N ARG A 48 5.13 29.22 35.84
CA ARG A 48 5.64 27.93 35.38
C ARG A 48 7.06 28.05 34.82
N SER A 49 7.86 27.01 35.01
CA SER A 49 9.17 26.94 34.38
C SER A 49 9.01 26.83 32.86
N PRO A 50 9.82 27.53 32.04
CA PRO A 50 9.87 27.29 30.60
C PRO A 50 10.20 25.85 30.22
N THR A 51 10.89 25.12 31.11
CA THR A 51 11.24 23.69 30.97
C THR A 51 10.14 22.75 31.45
N ASP A 52 9.03 23.27 31.97
CA ASP A 52 7.88 22.47 32.37
C ASP A 52 7.03 22.16 31.13
N ALA A 53 6.74 20.89 30.87
CA ALA A 53 5.86 20.46 29.78
C ALA A 53 4.47 21.11 29.85
N MET A 54 4.04 21.59 31.03
CA MET A 54 2.81 22.35 31.19
C MET A 54 2.86 23.76 30.59
N ALA A 55 4.02 24.26 30.19
CA ALA A 55 4.19 25.49 29.44
C ALA A 55 4.18 25.26 27.92
N PHE A 56 3.98 24.02 27.44
CA PHE A 56 3.93 23.71 26.02
C PHE A 56 2.49 23.69 25.50
N ALA A 57 2.19 24.54 24.51
CA ALA A 57 0.93 24.58 23.79
C ALA A 57 1.04 23.72 22.52
N ALA A 58 0.52 22.50 22.58
CA ALA A 58 0.56 21.53 21.49
C ALA A 58 -0.33 21.94 20.31
N THR A 59 0.19 21.83 19.09
CA THR A 59 -0.50 22.18 17.83
C THR A 59 -0.38 21.05 16.80
N GLY A 60 -0.90 21.28 15.59
CA GLY A 60 -0.63 20.48 14.41
C GLY A 60 -0.77 18.98 14.62
N ILE A 61 0.38 18.30 14.77
CA ILE A 61 0.53 16.86 14.93
C ILE A 61 -0.22 16.33 16.17
N PHE A 62 -0.13 17.00 17.31
CA PHE A 62 -0.75 16.51 18.55
C PHE A 62 -2.28 16.59 18.50
N ARG A 63 -2.84 17.54 17.74
CA ARG A 63 -4.29 17.64 17.50
C ARG A 63 -4.81 16.52 16.60
N ALA A 64 -3.95 16.00 15.72
CA ALA A 64 -4.27 14.88 14.85
C ALA A 64 -4.12 13.51 15.53
N ASN A 65 -3.68 13.43 16.80
CA ASN A 65 -3.47 12.16 17.48
C ASN A 65 -4.77 11.33 17.52
N ARG A 66 -4.68 10.06 17.11
CA ARG A 66 -5.79 9.13 16.85
C ARG A 66 -6.77 9.65 15.78
N GLY A 67 -6.22 10.23 14.73
CA GLY A 67 -6.96 10.91 13.67
C GLY A 67 -6.10 11.18 12.43
N ILE A 68 -6.46 12.23 11.69
CA ILE A 68 -5.84 12.55 10.39
C ILE A 68 -5.09 13.87 10.50
N LEU A 69 -3.80 13.82 10.15
CA LEU A 69 -2.98 14.99 9.91
C LEU A 69 -2.95 15.25 8.41
N PHE A 70 -3.48 16.40 7.98
CA PHE A 70 -3.47 16.82 6.59
C PHE A 70 -2.47 17.97 6.39
N ILE A 71 -1.43 17.75 5.60
CA ILE A 71 -0.46 18.78 5.23
C ILE A 71 -0.71 19.18 3.79
N ASP A 72 -1.21 20.39 3.59
CA ASP A 72 -1.39 20.94 2.26
C ASP A 72 -0.06 21.50 1.76
N GLU A 73 0.35 21.18 0.52
CA GLU A 73 1.58 21.66 -0.11
C GLU A 73 2.85 21.39 0.74
N LEU A 74 3.12 20.13 1.07
CA LEU A 74 4.33 19.70 1.80
C LEU A 74 5.63 20.30 1.21
N PRO A 75 5.84 20.35 -0.13
CA PRO A 75 7.02 20.98 -0.72
C PRO A 75 7.14 22.49 -0.47
N ALA A 76 6.04 23.20 -0.15
CA ALA A 76 6.08 24.61 0.21
C ALA A 76 6.63 24.85 1.63
N ILE A 77 6.76 23.79 2.44
CA ILE A 77 7.37 23.85 3.77
C ILE A 77 8.89 23.70 3.63
N ARG A 78 9.67 24.49 4.37
CA ARG A 78 11.14 24.37 4.40
C ARG A 78 11.58 22.95 4.79
N THR A 79 12.57 22.41 4.08
CA THR A 79 13.09 21.05 4.29
C THR A 79 13.42 20.74 5.75
N LYS A 80 13.98 21.69 6.51
CA LYS A 80 14.28 21.52 7.95
C LYS A 80 13.05 21.18 8.80
N VAL A 81 11.88 21.72 8.46
CA VAL A 81 10.63 21.48 9.18
C VAL A 81 10.02 20.15 8.73
N GLN A 82 10.14 19.80 7.44
CA GLN A 82 9.67 18.50 6.93
C GLN A 82 10.36 17.31 7.63
N VAL A 83 11.65 17.44 7.96
CA VAL A 83 12.45 16.41 8.66
C VAL A 83 11.87 16.05 10.04
N LEU A 84 11.12 16.96 10.68
CA LEU A 84 10.42 16.68 11.95
C LEU A 84 9.33 15.62 11.83
N LEU A 85 8.89 15.29 10.61
CA LEU A 85 7.94 14.21 10.37
C LEU A 85 8.60 12.83 10.44
N HIS A 86 9.93 12.70 10.45
CA HIS A 86 10.57 11.39 10.47
C HIS A 86 10.26 10.57 11.72
N PRO A 87 10.44 11.08 12.96
CA PRO A 87 10.12 10.29 14.16
C PRO A 87 8.63 9.99 14.25
N VAL A 88 7.80 10.89 13.73
CA VAL A 88 6.35 10.77 13.75
C VAL A 88 5.88 9.65 12.83
N LEU A 89 6.43 9.54 11.63
CA LEU A 89 6.08 8.49 10.67
C LEU A 89 6.78 7.16 10.94
N GLU A 90 7.97 7.19 11.56
CA GLU A 90 8.76 6.00 11.82
C GLU A 90 8.47 5.36 13.18
N GLU A 91 8.64 6.16 14.22
CA GLU A 91 8.63 5.73 15.61
C GLU A 91 7.26 5.95 16.24
N LYS A 92 6.31 6.52 15.47
CA LYS A 92 4.95 6.84 15.94
C LYS A 92 5.01 7.65 17.24
N LYS A 93 5.94 8.60 17.32
CA LYS A 93 6.08 9.47 18.50
C LYS A 93 6.58 10.85 18.13
N ALA A 94 6.19 11.83 18.94
CA ALA A 94 6.82 13.15 18.95
C ALA A 94 7.84 13.21 20.10
N ILE A 95 8.99 13.80 19.81
CA ILE A 95 10.06 14.02 20.77
C ILE A 95 10.20 15.53 20.93
N LEU A 96 10.06 16.02 22.16
CA LEU A 96 10.38 17.39 22.53
C LEU A 96 11.62 17.36 23.43
N GLU A 97 12.78 17.54 22.81
CA GLU A 97 14.09 17.43 23.48
C GLU A 97 14.23 18.44 24.62
N GLU A 98 13.74 19.67 24.44
CA GLU A 98 13.79 20.74 25.46
C GLU A 98 13.07 20.36 26.77
N TYR A 99 12.10 19.46 26.69
CA TYR A 99 11.31 18.99 27.83
C TYR A 99 11.69 17.57 28.27
N ASN A 100 12.66 16.94 27.60
CA ASN A 100 12.96 15.51 27.73
C ASN A 100 11.67 14.66 27.72
N TRP A 101 10.76 14.99 26.79
CA TRP A 101 9.43 14.41 26.74
C TRP A 101 9.18 13.72 25.42
N GLU A 102 8.72 12.48 25.50
CA GLU A 102 8.27 11.69 24.35
C GLU A 102 6.77 11.42 24.47
N HIS A 103 6.07 11.54 23.35
CA HIS A 103 4.63 11.26 23.28
C HIS A 103 4.32 10.30 22.14
N PRO A 104 3.73 9.12 22.42
CA PRO A 104 3.26 8.23 21.36
C PRO A 104 2.11 8.87 20.60
N LEU A 105 2.16 8.77 19.28
CA LEU A 105 1.23 9.33 18.32
C LEU A 105 0.68 8.21 17.44
N ASP A 106 -0.62 8.23 17.21
CA ASP A 106 -1.28 7.35 16.27
C ASP A 106 -1.96 8.21 15.21
N ILE A 107 -1.30 8.44 14.09
CA ILE A 107 -1.79 9.38 13.06
C ILE A 107 -1.76 8.75 11.68
N VAL A 108 -2.76 9.10 10.87
CA VAL A 108 -2.68 8.96 9.42
C VAL A 108 -2.27 10.30 8.84
N LEU A 109 -1.08 10.36 8.25
CA LEU A 109 -0.63 11.55 7.52
C LEU A 109 -1.11 11.48 6.08
N VAL A 110 -1.80 12.52 5.64
CA VAL A 110 -2.11 12.79 4.24
C VAL A 110 -1.39 14.08 3.87
N ALA A 111 -0.60 14.07 2.82
CA ALA A 111 0.12 15.24 2.34
C ALA A 111 -0.18 15.47 0.85
N THR A 112 -0.37 16.73 0.47
CA THR A 112 -0.45 17.13 -0.93
C THR A 112 0.85 17.81 -1.34
N GLY A 113 1.15 17.80 -2.63
CA GLY A 113 2.31 18.49 -3.16
C GLY A 113 2.22 18.56 -4.67
N ASN A 114 2.42 19.75 -5.21
CA ASN A 114 2.53 19.92 -6.65
C ASN A 114 3.97 19.54 -7.08
N PRO A 115 4.12 18.67 -8.10
CA PRO A 115 5.44 18.28 -8.60
C PRO A 115 6.18 19.46 -9.26
N GLN A 116 5.45 20.47 -9.71
CA GLN A 116 5.95 21.73 -10.23
C GLN A 116 5.13 22.86 -9.63
N GLY A 117 5.77 23.75 -8.87
CA GLY A 117 5.12 24.87 -8.19
C GLY A 117 5.52 26.22 -8.79
N PHE A 118 4.61 27.20 -8.72
CA PHE A 118 4.85 28.59 -9.12
C PHE A 118 5.67 29.39 -8.07
N SER A 119 5.79 28.87 -6.85
CA SER A 119 6.60 29.41 -5.75
C SER A 119 7.74 28.46 -5.38
N HIS A 120 8.65 28.87 -4.48
CA HIS A 120 9.77 28.05 -4.01
C HIS A 120 9.31 26.63 -3.63
N VAL A 121 9.66 25.64 -4.46
CA VAL A 121 9.44 24.22 -4.17
C VAL A 121 10.68 23.72 -3.43
N ASN A 122 10.54 23.43 -2.15
CA ASN A 122 11.60 22.76 -1.40
C ASN A 122 11.61 21.28 -1.78
N GLU A 123 12.80 20.73 -1.99
CA GLU A 123 12.95 19.29 -2.22
C GLU A 123 12.50 18.53 -0.97
N VAL A 124 11.58 17.57 -1.17
CA VAL A 124 11.16 16.66 -0.11
C VAL A 124 12.26 15.61 0.07
N PRO A 125 12.85 15.47 1.27
CA PRO A 125 13.91 14.52 1.50
C PRO A 125 13.52 13.11 1.09
N ARG A 126 14.38 12.41 0.36
CA ARG A 126 14.12 11.01 -0.01
C ARG A 126 13.81 10.09 1.17
N PRO A 127 14.46 10.21 2.35
CA PRO A 127 14.07 9.42 3.51
C PRO A 127 12.61 9.66 3.94
N LEU A 128 12.03 10.82 3.62
CA LEU A 128 10.64 11.13 3.93
C LEU A 128 9.72 10.49 2.89
N LEU A 129 10.07 10.61 1.60
CA LEU A 129 9.33 9.94 0.51
C LEU A 129 9.31 8.42 0.67
N ASP A 130 10.39 7.79 1.14
CA ASP A 130 10.46 6.34 1.41
C ASP A 130 9.46 5.89 2.52
N ARG A 131 8.91 6.84 3.28
CA ARG A 131 7.88 6.62 4.33
C ARG A 131 6.46 6.93 3.87
N LEU A 132 6.29 7.51 2.69
CA LEU A 132 5.00 7.91 2.14
C LEU A 132 4.64 7.06 0.93
N GLU A 133 3.35 6.94 0.68
CA GLU A 133 2.84 6.30 -0.54
C GLU A 133 2.39 7.39 -1.51
N LEU A 134 3.01 7.42 -2.69
CA LEU A 134 2.75 8.46 -3.69
C LEU A 134 1.53 8.08 -4.54
N ILE A 135 0.54 8.97 -4.55
CA ILE A 135 -0.66 8.86 -5.35
C ILE A 135 -0.72 10.07 -6.28
N TYR A 136 -0.70 9.81 -7.58
CA TYR A 136 -0.91 10.84 -8.59
C TYR A 136 -2.41 11.08 -8.75
N MET A 137 -2.83 12.35 -8.68
CA MET A 137 -4.23 12.76 -8.88
C MET A 137 -4.35 13.50 -10.22
N PRO A 138 -4.81 12.85 -11.30
CA PRO A 138 -5.05 13.51 -12.57
C PRO A 138 -6.31 14.39 -12.52
N LEU A 139 -6.45 15.28 -13.51
CA LEU A 139 -7.71 15.98 -13.73
C LEU A 139 -8.82 14.98 -14.11
N PRO A 140 -10.08 15.23 -13.71
CA PRO A 140 -11.20 14.37 -14.05
C PRO A 140 -11.45 14.34 -15.58
N SER A 141 -12.19 13.34 -16.05
CA SER A 141 -12.64 13.30 -17.44
C SER A 141 -13.58 14.47 -17.76
N LYS A 142 -13.63 14.89 -19.03
CA LYS A 142 -14.48 16.02 -19.48
C LYS A 142 -15.95 15.87 -19.10
N ASP A 143 -16.46 14.65 -19.06
CA ASP A 143 -17.85 14.37 -18.69
C ASP A 143 -18.10 14.64 -17.20
N ILE A 144 -17.18 14.18 -16.32
CA ILE A 144 -17.21 14.46 -14.88
C ILE A 144 -16.97 15.95 -14.62
N GLU A 145 -16.05 16.57 -15.35
CA GLU A 145 -15.76 18.01 -15.27
C GLU A 145 -17.00 18.84 -15.64
N MET A 146 -17.70 18.49 -16.72
CA MET A 146 -18.97 19.13 -17.11
C MET A 146 -20.01 19.00 -15.99
N GLU A 147 -20.14 17.82 -15.38
CA GLU A 147 -21.04 17.62 -14.26
C GLU A 147 -20.69 18.51 -13.06
N ILE A 148 -19.40 18.58 -12.68
CA ILE A 148 -18.92 19.45 -11.61
C ILE A 148 -19.23 20.92 -11.95
N MET A 149 -18.93 21.37 -13.17
CA MET A 149 -19.22 22.75 -13.62
C MET A 149 -20.71 23.10 -13.52
N LEU A 150 -21.59 22.18 -13.88
CA LEU A 150 -23.04 22.38 -13.79
C LEU A 150 -23.53 22.39 -12.34
N ARG A 151 -22.92 21.59 -11.45
CA ARG A 151 -23.26 21.54 -10.01
C ARG A 151 -22.80 22.78 -9.25
N GLU A 152 -21.60 23.28 -9.55
CA GLU A 152 -20.96 24.46 -8.93
C GLU A 152 -21.43 25.79 -9.54
N LYS A 153 -22.24 25.75 -10.61
CA LYS A 153 -22.85 26.95 -11.20
C LYS A 153 -23.59 27.73 -10.12
N PHE A 154 -23.33 29.04 -10.06
CA PHE A 154 -23.84 29.98 -9.04
C PHE A 154 -25.21 29.59 -8.47
N LYS A 155 -25.22 29.12 -7.23
CA LYS A 155 -26.41 28.90 -6.41
C LYS A 155 -26.49 29.99 -5.36
N THR A 156 -27.67 30.59 -5.20
CA THR A 156 -27.94 31.59 -4.16
C THR A 156 -28.23 30.95 -2.79
N GLU A 157 -28.34 29.62 -2.73
CA GLU A 157 -28.57 28.87 -1.50
C GLU A 157 -27.23 28.56 -0.82
N ASN A 158 -27.19 28.77 0.49
CA ASN A 158 -26.03 28.46 1.32
C ASN A 158 -25.61 27.00 1.11
N TYR A 159 -24.31 26.75 0.98
CA TYR A 159 -23.66 25.43 1.07
C TYR A 159 -23.84 24.77 2.45
N SER A 160 -24.89 25.10 3.20
CA SER A 160 -25.41 24.25 4.26
C SER A 160 -26.22 23.13 3.63
N HIS A 161 -25.55 22.25 2.87
CA HIS A 161 -25.97 20.88 2.89
C HIS A 161 -25.70 20.43 4.33
N ASP A 162 -26.74 20.39 5.15
CA ASP A 162 -26.98 19.16 5.90
C ASP A 162 -26.96 18.08 4.82
N ALA A 163 -25.77 17.56 4.50
CA ALA A 163 -25.66 16.26 3.89
C ALA A 163 -26.60 15.44 4.75
N GLU A 164 -27.64 14.85 4.16
CA GLU A 164 -28.33 13.77 4.81
C GLU A 164 -27.22 12.85 5.28
N ARG A 165 -26.91 12.95 6.58
CA ARG A 165 -25.99 12.07 7.27
C ARG A 165 -26.79 10.78 7.26
N GLY A 166 -26.77 10.09 6.12
CA GLY A 166 -27.12 8.70 5.99
C GLY A 166 -26.28 8.04 7.04
N GLY A 167 -26.92 7.86 8.19
CA GLY A 167 -26.29 7.59 9.45
C GLY A 167 -25.90 6.14 9.51
N ASP A 168 -24.96 5.75 8.67
CA ASP A 168 -23.98 4.77 9.08
C ASP A 168 -22.77 5.59 9.52
N CYS A 169 -22.89 6.19 10.71
CA CYS A 169 -21.69 6.37 11.52
C CYS A 169 -20.99 5.02 11.49
N LEU A 170 -19.78 4.94 10.92
CA LEU A 170 -18.96 3.73 11.03
C LEU A 170 -19.08 3.27 12.49
N PRO A 171 -19.56 2.04 12.75
CA PRO A 171 -19.84 1.63 14.10
C PRO A 171 -18.53 1.74 14.88
N TYR A 172 -18.46 2.73 15.77
CA TYR A 172 -17.37 2.87 16.72
C TYR A 172 -17.55 1.75 17.75
N GLY A 173 -17.16 0.57 17.29
CA GLY A 173 -17.21 -0.72 17.96
C GLY A 173 -16.38 -1.71 17.16
N ILE A 174 -15.28 -1.24 16.55
CA ILE A 174 -14.27 -2.12 15.99
C ILE A 174 -13.53 -2.69 17.19
N ASP A 175 -13.83 -3.94 17.54
CA ASP A 175 -13.01 -4.67 18.50
C ASP A 175 -11.60 -4.84 17.90
N ILE A 176 -10.55 -4.88 18.72
CA ILE A 176 -9.17 -5.02 18.21
C ILE A 176 -9.02 -6.29 17.35
N SER A 177 -9.84 -7.32 17.61
CA SER A 177 -9.96 -8.53 16.80
C SER A 177 -10.50 -8.30 15.38
N ASP A 178 -11.24 -7.21 15.13
CA ASP A 178 -11.66 -6.82 13.79
C ASP A 178 -10.57 -6.10 12.98
N ILE A 179 -9.50 -5.65 13.66
CA ILE A 179 -8.31 -5.02 13.05
C ILE A 179 -7.25 -6.09 12.70
N GLU A 180 -7.40 -7.33 13.17
CA GLU A 180 -6.52 -8.42 12.77
C GLU A 180 -6.71 -8.73 11.28
N ARG A 181 -5.59 -8.91 10.58
CA ARG A 181 -5.61 -9.20 9.14
C ARG A 181 -6.44 -10.46 8.88
N LYS A 182 -7.51 -10.30 8.10
CA LYS A 182 -8.43 -11.40 7.76
C LYS A 182 -7.92 -12.17 6.54
N VAL A 183 -7.07 -11.55 5.72
CA VAL A 183 -6.49 -12.18 4.52
C VAL A 183 -5.22 -12.96 4.83
N ALA A 184 -5.05 -14.09 4.13
CA ALA A 184 -3.78 -14.81 4.04
C ALA A 184 -3.16 -14.67 2.64
N LEU A 185 -1.83 -14.56 2.58
CA LEU A 185 -1.11 -14.59 1.31
C LEU A 185 -0.44 -15.95 1.11
N PRO A 186 -0.62 -16.59 -0.05
CA PRO A 186 0.14 -17.80 -0.36
C PRO A 186 1.63 -17.50 -0.54
N TRP A 187 2.49 -18.47 -0.25
CA TRP A 187 3.95 -18.27 -0.32
C TRP A 187 4.43 -17.86 -1.71
N TRP A 188 3.77 -18.30 -2.78
CA TRP A 188 4.17 -17.94 -4.14
C TRP A 188 3.96 -16.44 -4.40
N ILE A 189 2.91 -15.83 -3.84
CA ILE A 189 2.72 -14.37 -3.91
C ILE A 189 3.81 -13.65 -3.11
N MET A 190 4.05 -14.09 -1.87
CA MET A 190 5.14 -13.54 -1.04
C MET A 190 6.50 -13.65 -1.73
N TYR A 191 6.77 -14.79 -2.35
CA TYR A 191 8.01 -15.06 -3.10
C TYR A 191 8.12 -14.14 -4.31
N LEU A 192 7.06 -14.03 -5.12
CA LEU A 192 7.03 -13.14 -6.28
C LEU A 192 7.27 -11.68 -5.89
N LEU A 193 6.66 -11.20 -4.80
CA LEU A 193 6.91 -9.84 -4.28
C LEU A 193 8.38 -9.64 -3.88
N ASN A 194 8.96 -10.59 -3.15
CA ASN A 194 10.36 -10.53 -2.73
C ASN A 194 11.35 -10.58 -3.91
N GLU A 195 11.10 -11.45 -4.89
CA GLU A 195 11.90 -11.54 -6.11
C GLU A 195 11.77 -10.26 -6.94
N SER A 196 10.56 -9.72 -7.13
CA SER A 196 10.33 -8.46 -7.88
C SER A 196 11.19 -7.32 -7.35
N ILE A 197 11.26 -7.20 -6.03
CA ILE A 197 12.04 -6.15 -5.36
C ILE A 197 13.54 -6.45 -5.44
N SER A 198 13.92 -7.72 -5.39
CA SER A 198 15.30 -8.13 -5.65
C SER A 198 15.74 -7.83 -7.08
N HIS A 199 14.84 -7.99 -8.07
CA HIS A 199 15.07 -7.60 -9.46
C HIS A 199 15.17 -6.08 -9.60
N SER A 200 14.41 -5.30 -8.82
CA SER A 200 14.53 -3.83 -8.83
C SER A 200 15.96 -3.36 -8.55
N ARG A 201 16.71 -4.10 -7.70
CA ARG A 201 18.10 -3.77 -7.34
C ARG A 201 19.12 -4.05 -8.46
N LYS A 202 18.73 -4.85 -9.47
CA LYS A 202 19.56 -5.21 -10.63
C LYS A 202 19.10 -4.53 -11.91
N CYS A 203 17.95 -3.85 -11.89
CA CYS A 203 17.32 -3.30 -13.07
C CYS A 203 18.11 -2.11 -13.64
N GLY A 204 18.49 -2.18 -14.92
CA GLY A 204 19.22 -1.12 -15.60
C GLY A 204 18.39 0.13 -15.94
N LEU A 205 17.07 0.09 -15.78
CA LEU A 205 16.15 1.21 -16.05
C LEU A 205 16.03 2.18 -14.88
N LEU A 206 16.41 1.73 -13.68
CA LEU A 206 16.30 2.50 -12.45
C LEU A 206 17.62 3.22 -12.17
N ASP A 207 17.51 4.50 -11.83
CA ASP A 207 18.58 5.25 -11.19
C ASP A 207 18.63 4.93 -9.70
N LYS A 208 17.44 4.76 -9.08
CA LYS A 208 17.32 4.41 -7.65
C LYS A 208 16.42 3.21 -7.46
N THR A 209 16.86 2.35 -6.54
CA THR A 209 16.29 1.03 -6.32
C THR A 209 15.54 0.98 -4.99
N ALA A 210 14.64 0.00 -4.87
CA ALA A 210 13.75 -0.08 -3.72
C ALA A 210 14.49 -0.49 -2.43
N SER A 211 14.13 0.17 -1.33
CA SER A 211 14.56 -0.18 0.03
C SER A 211 13.87 -1.46 0.53
N LEU A 212 14.27 -1.95 1.71
CA LEU A 212 13.53 -3.02 2.41
C LEU A 212 12.09 -2.59 2.75
N ARG A 213 11.81 -1.27 2.78
CA ARG A 213 10.43 -0.77 2.93
C ARG A 213 9.55 -1.08 1.76
N GLY A 214 10.10 -1.05 0.55
CA GLY A 214 9.40 -1.53 -0.63
C GLY A 214 8.87 -2.95 -0.40
N SER A 215 9.65 -3.82 0.25
CA SER A 215 9.27 -5.23 0.49
C SER A 215 8.09 -5.38 1.43
N TYR A 216 8.18 -4.85 2.64
CA TYR A 216 7.09 -5.02 3.58
C TYR A 216 5.86 -4.17 3.21
N ARG A 217 6.03 -3.02 2.53
CA ARG A 217 4.89 -2.23 2.03
C ARG A 217 4.20 -2.87 0.84
N ALA A 218 4.94 -3.45 -0.10
CA ALA A 218 4.30 -4.19 -1.19
C ALA A 218 3.45 -5.34 -0.64
N LEU A 219 3.97 -6.04 0.38
CA LEU A 219 3.23 -7.07 1.09
C LEU A 219 1.99 -6.51 1.81
N ASP A 220 2.15 -5.45 2.62
CA ASP A 220 1.06 -4.76 3.35
C ASP A 220 -0.07 -4.31 2.42
N HIS A 221 0.28 -3.63 1.31
CA HIS A 221 -0.69 -3.16 0.32
C HIS A 221 -1.37 -4.32 -0.43
N THR A 222 -0.70 -5.46 -0.58
CA THR A 222 -1.31 -6.66 -1.16
C THR A 222 -2.39 -7.23 -0.24
N TYR A 223 -2.13 -7.31 1.08
CA TYR A 223 -3.17 -7.68 2.04
C TYR A 223 -4.34 -6.69 2.00
N ALA A 224 -4.05 -5.39 2.06
CA ALA A 224 -5.09 -4.37 2.05
C ALA A 224 -5.96 -4.43 0.78
N SER A 225 -5.36 -4.68 -0.39
CA SER A 225 -6.09 -4.81 -1.66
C SER A 225 -7.04 -6.02 -1.64
N ALA A 226 -6.58 -7.15 -1.11
CA ALA A 226 -7.42 -8.35 -0.97
C ALA A 226 -8.53 -8.17 0.08
N GLU A 227 -8.26 -7.42 1.17
CA GLU A 227 -9.25 -7.10 2.21
C GLU A 227 -10.34 -6.16 1.69
N LEU A 228 -9.98 -5.16 0.88
CA LEU A 228 -10.94 -4.24 0.25
C LEU A 228 -11.92 -4.97 -0.69
N GLU A 229 -11.48 -6.06 -1.32
CA GLU A 229 -12.30 -6.92 -2.17
C GLU A 229 -13.06 -8.00 -1.37
N ASN A 230 -13.03 -7.95 -0.03
CA ASN A 230 -13.64 -8.93 0.88
C ASN A 230 -13.23 -10.39 0.59
N ARG A 231 -11.99 -10.61 0.14
CA ARG A 231 -11.44 -11.96 -0.10
C ARG A 231 -10.73 -12.49 1.15
N ASN A 232 -10.54 -13.81 1.21
CA ASN A 232 -9.74 -14.45 2.25
C ASN A 232 -8.28 -14.67 1.80
N ILE A 233 -8.03 -14.68 0.48
CA ILE A 233 -6.73 -14.97 -0.12
C ILE A 233 -6.37 -13.91 -1.16
N GLY A 234 -5.11 -13.47 -1.13
CA GLY A 234 -4.57 -12.54 -2.14
C GLY A 234 -4.18 -13.23 -3.45
N TYR A 235 -4.44 -12.53 -4.55
CA TYR A 235 -4.17 -12.95 -5.93
C TYR A 235 -3.01 -12.19 -6.54
N LEU A 236 -2.64 -12.55 -7.76
CA LEU A 236 -1.57 -11.87 -8.49
C LEU A 236 -1.91 -10.40 -8.80
N GLN A 237 -3.20 -10.10 -9.06
CA GLN A 237 -3.66 -8.73 -9.29
C GLN A 237 -3.42 -7.82 -8.07
N ASP A 238 -3.63 -8.34 -6.86
CA ASP A 238 -3.38 -7.61 -5.62
C ASP A 238 -1.89 -7.35 -5.43
N ALA A 239 -1.06 -8.34 -5.80
CA ALA A 239 0.39 -8.21 -5.74
C ALA A 239 0.88 -7.11 -6.70
N VAL A 240 0.31 -6.99 -7.90
CA VAL A 240 0.62 -5.90 -8.83
C VAL A 240 0.17 -4.55 -8.28
N ALA A 241 -1.06 -4.45 -7.79
CA ALA A 241 -1.58 -3.19 -7.23
C ALA A 241 -0.73 -2.73 -6.03
N GLY A 242 -0.41 -3.64 -5.12
CA GLY A 242 0.42 -3.39 -3.96
C GLY A 242 1.85 -3.01 -4.32
N LEU A 243 2.44 -3.68 -5.31
CA LEU A 243 3.80 -3.37 -5.79
C LEU A 243 3.87 -1.99 -6.46
N LYS A 244 2.89 -1.64 -7.31
CA LYS A 244 2.80 -0.32 -7.94
C LYS A 244 2.77 0.78 -6.88
N LEU A 245 1.88 0.67 -5.91
CA LEU A 245 1.77 1.66 -4.83
C LEU A 245 3.05 1.75 -3.99
N ALA A 246 3.62 0.60 -3.61
CA ALA A 246 4.83 0.55 -2.79
C ALA A 246 6.08 1.12 -3.49
N LEU A 247 6.19 0.97 -4.81
CA LEU A 247 7.38 1.37 -5.54
C LEU A 247 7.35 2.83 -6.01
N ARG A 248 6.19 3.42 -6.31
CA ARG A 248 6.06 4.80 -6.83
C ARG A 248 6.91 5.86 -6.09
N GLY A 249 7.01 5.78 -4.76
CA GLY A 249 7.81 6.70 -3.93
C GLY A 249 9.23 6.24 -3.61
N ARG A 250 9.62 5.03 -4.04
CA ARG A 250 10.83 4.32 -3.59
C ARG A 250 11.78 3.94 -4.73
N ILE A 251 11.33 3.97 -5.97
CA ILE A 251 12.16 3.81 -7.17
C ILE A 251 12.21 5.10 -7.95
N GLU A 252 13.33 5.35 -8.63
CA GLU A 252 13.49 6.50 -9.51
C GLU A 252 13.95 5.99 -10.87
N LEU A 253 13.21 6.36 -11.92
CA LEU A 253 13.58 6.05 -13.29
C LEU A 253 14.83 6.86 -13.69
N LYS A 254 15.59 6.36 -14.66
CA LYS A 254 16.68 7.16 -15.25
C LYS A 254 16.14 8.47 -15.85
N PRO A 255 16.90 9.57 -15.82
CA PRO A 255 16.48 10.87 -16.35
C PRO A 255 15.97 10.80 -17.80
N ASP A 256 16.58 9.95 -18.63
CA ASP A 256 16.17 9.74 -20.04
C ASP A 256 14.74 9.20 -20.20
N LEU A 257 14.19 8.59 -19.14
CA LEU A 257 12.87 7.96 -19.13
C LEU A 257 11.83 8.80 -18.39
N ILE A 258 12.25 9.88 -17.72
CA ILE A 258 11.35 10.79 -17.02
C ILE A 258 10.88 11.85 -18.01
N ASP A 259 9.57 11.99 -18.11
CA ASP A 259 8.95 13.12 -18.79
C ASP A 259 8.68 14.22 -17.78
N PHE A 260 9.51 15.28 -17.83
CA PHE A 260 9.37 16.43 -16.94
C PHE A 260 8.20 17.33 -17.34
N GLU A 261 7.73 17.30 -18.58
CA GLU A 261 6.58 18.12 -19.01
C GLU A 261 5.25 17.42 -18.69
N ASN A 262 5.25 16.08 -18.69
CA ASN A 262 4.09 15.27 -18.35
C ASN A 262 4.36 14.32 -17.17
N PRO A 263 4.08 14.77 -15.91
CA PRO A 263 4.22 13.92 -14.74
C PRO A 263 3.39 12.63 -14.79
N GLU A 264 2.20 12.66 -15.40
CA GLU A 264 1.31 11.48 -15.51
C GLU A 264 2.02 10.32 -16.22
N GLU A 265 2.70 10.62 -17.33
CA GLU A 265 3.42 9.63 -18.11
C GLU A 265 4.61 9.05 -17.32
N SER A 266 5.29 9.86 -16.50
CA SER A 266 6.35 9.39 -15.61
C SER A 266 5.84 8.43 -14.53
N PHE A 267 4.69 8.72 -13.93
CA PHE A 267 4.03 7.81 -12.98
C PHE A 267 3.61 6.51 -13.67
N LYS A 268 3.03 6.60 -14.87
CA LYS A 268 2.62 5.43 -15.64
C LYS A 268 3.81 4.53 -16.01
N ARG A 269 4.93 5.10 -16.46
CA ARG A 269 6.16 4.34 -16.73
C ARG A 269 6.70 3.67 -15.47
N THR A 270 6.59 4.32 -14.32
CA THR A 270 6.99 3.73 -13.03
C THR A 270 6.11 2.52 -12.67
N ASP A 271 4.81 2.60 -12.92
CA ASP A 271 3.88 1.48 -12.74
C ASP A 271 4.18 0.33 -13.71
N GLU A 272 4.48 0.64 -14.97
CA GLU A 272 4.86 -0.35 -15.99
C GLU A 272 6.18 -1.05 -15.62
N VAL A 273 7.16 -0.33 -15.07
CA VAL A 273 8.42 -0.93 -14.57
C VAL A 273 8.14 -1.81 -13.37
N SER A 274 7.29 -1.39 -12.46
CA SER A 274 6.90 -2.21 -11.30
C SER A 274 6.25 -3.53 -11.73
N GLU A 275 5.41 -3.49 -12.75
CA GLU A 275 4.76 -4.68 -13.31
C GLU A 275 5.74 -5.58 -14.08
N ASP A 276 6.69 -5.01 -14.81
CA ASP A 276 7.75 -5.77 -15.48
C ASP A 276 8.71 -6.46 -14.51
N LEU A 277 8.99 -5.83 -13.36
CA LEU A 277 9.77 -6.45 -12.29
C LEU A 277 9.08 -7.72 -11.76
N LEU A 278 7.76 -7.69 -11.63
CA LEU A 278 6.98 -8.87 -11.27
C LEU A 278 6.98 -9.91 -12.39
N TRP A 279 6.85 -9.49 -13.64
CA TRP A 279 6.96 -10.38 -14.79
C TRP A 279 8.30 -11.14 -14.78
N ASN A 280 9.42 -10.44 -14.57
CA ASN A 280 10.74 -11.06 -14.54
C ASN A 280 10.93 -12.01 -13.34
N ALA A 281 10.24 -11.77 -12.22
CA ALA A 281 10.26 -12.67 -11.06
C ALA A 281 9.71 -14.08 -11.37
N PHE A 282 8.85 -14.21 -12.40
CA PHE A 282 8.37 -15.51 -12.86
C PHE A 282 9.46 -16.38 -13.48
N GLU A 283 10.61 -15.84 -13.91
CA GLU A 283 11.71 -16.65 -14.46
C GLU A 283 12.28 -17.63 -13.41
N ASN A 284 12.54 -17.13 -12.21
CA ASN A 284 13.05 -17.93 -11.08
C ASN A 284 11.99 -18.90 -10.54
N LEU A 285 10.73 -18.46 -10.50
CA LEU A 285 9.62 -19.29 -10.03
C LEU A 285 9.30 -20.41 -11.03
N SER A 286 9.21 -20.10 -12.33
CA SER A 286 8.88 -21.06 -13.38
C SER A 286 9.93 -22.16 -13.48
N SER A 287 11.22 -21.82 -13.41
CA SER A 287 12.30 -22.82 -13.38
C SER A 287 12.19 -23.77 -12.19
N SER A 288 11.77 -23.27 -11.02
CA SER A 288 11.60 -24.08 -9.81
C SER A 288 10.35 -24.98 -9.86
N ILE A 289 9.21 -24.44 -10.31
CA ILE A 289 7.94 -25.18 -10.38
C ILE A 289 8.01 -26.26 -11.48
N MET A 290 8.56 -25.91 -12.65
CA MET A 290 8.49 -26.72 -13.87
C MET A 290 9.63 -27.75 -14.01
N ALA A 291 10.55 -27.85 -13.05
CA ALA A 291 11.75 -28.71 -13.14
C ALA A 291 11.44 -30.20 -13.37
N ASP A 292 10.26 -30.70 -12.96
CA ASP A 292 9.89 -32.13 -13.01
C ASP A 292 8.51 -32.39 -13.65
N CYS A 293 8.01 -31.43 -14.44
CA CYS A 293 6.66 -31.46 -14.99
C CYS A 293 6.65 -31.90 -16.46
N ASP A 294 5.66 -32.72 -16.83
CA ASP A 294 5.39 -33.01 -18.24
C ASP A 294 4.74 -31.78 -18.89
N ARG A 295 5.56 -31.04 -19.64
CA ARG A 295 5.20 -29.76 -20.28
C ARG A 295 4.03 -29.91 -21.26
N GLU A 296 3.93 -31.02 -21.97
CA GLU A 296 2.89 -31.24 -22.97
C GLU A 296 1.53 -31.55 -22.33
N ARG A 297 1.54 -32.37 -21.27
CA ARG A 297 0.33 -32.68 -20.51
C ARG A 297 -0.17 -31.47 -19.75
N LEU A 298 0.73 -30.73 -19.09
CA LEU A 298 0.36 -29.50 -18.38
C LEU A 298 -0.25 -28.46 -19.33
N ALA A 299 0.30 -28.29 -20.53
CA ALA A 299 -0.27 -27.38 -21.53
C ALA A 299 -1.67 -27.81 -21.99
N LYS A 300 -1.92 -29.13 -22.12
CA LYS A 300 -3.25 -29.66 -22.44
C LYS A 300 -4.24 -29.42 -21.32
N ASP A 301 -3.86 -29.73 -20.08
CA ASP A 301 -4.69 -29.51 -18.89
C ASP A 301 -5.08 -28.04 -18.77
N ILE A 302 -4.12 -27.12 -18.89
CA ILE A 302 -4.38 -25.68 -18.80
C ILE A 302 -5.31 -25.21 -19.94
N ARG A 303 -5.08 -25.65 -21.18
CA ARG A 303 -5.96 -25.27 -22.31
C ARG A 303 -7.39 -25.76 -22.12
N GLN A 304 -7.59 -26.96 -21.56
CA GLN A 304 -8.92 -27.47 -21.27
C GLN A 304 -9.64 -26.61 -20.21
N VAL A 305 -8.96 -26.29 -19.11
CA VAL A 305 -9.50 -25.41 -18.06
C VAL A 305 -9.84 -24.03 -18.62
N ILE A 306 -8.96 -23.45 -19.45
CA ILE A 306 -9.19 -22.14 -20.05
C ILE A 306 -10.42 -22.17 -20.95
N LEU A 307 -10.56 -23.18 -21.82
CA LEU A 307 -11.65 -23.27 -22.81
C LEU A 307 -13.03 -23.31 -22.18
N CYS A 308 -13.16 -23.86 -20.98
CA CYS A 308 -14.41 -23.96 -20.25
C CYS A 308 -14.55 -22.80 -19.23
N SER A 309 -15.16 -21.69 -19.63
CA SER A 309 -15.30 -20.49 -18.78
C SER A 309 -16.05 -20.71 -17.45
N GLU A 310 -16.87 -21.75 -17.36
CA GLU A 310 -17.58 -22.14 -16.13
C GLU A 310 -16.66 -22.85 -15.11
N GLU A 311 -15.51 -23.38 -15.53
CA GLU A 311 -14.62 -24.18 -14.68
C GLU A 311 -13.73 -23.35 -13.77
N ILE A 312 -13.53 -22.08 -14.11
CA ILE A 312 -12.75 -21.14 -13.30
C ILE A 312 -13.43 -20.85 -11.94
N LYS A 313 -14.77 -20.93 -11.90
CA LYS A 313 -15.59 -20.68 -10.69
C LYS A 313 -15.87 -21.94 -9.84
N ASN A 314 -15.36 -23.11 -10.22
CA ASN A 314 -15.52 -24.37 -9.50
C ASN A 314 -14.26 -25.23 -9.64
N LEU A 315 -13.09 -24.59 -9.53
CA LEU A 315 -11.81 -25.20 -9.91
C LEU A 315 -11.50 -26.40 -8.99
N THR A 316 -11.80 -26.28 -7.70
CA THR A 316 -11.52 -27.29 -6.66
C THR A 316 -12.13 -28.66 -6.96
N CYS A 317 -13.38 -28.72 -7.43
CA CYS A 317 -14.06 -29.98 -7.70
C CYS A 317 -13.51 -30.70 -8.95
N LYS A 318 -13.03 -29.93 -9.94
CA LYS A 318 -12.55 -30.45 -11.22
C LYS A 318 -11.03 -30.61 -11.29
N LEU A 319 -10.28 -30.09 -10.32
CA LEU A 319 -8.83 -30.32 -10.22
C LEU A 319 -8.46 -31.81 -10.17
N GLN A 320 -9.36 -32.70 -9.72
CA GLN A 320 -9.13 -34.15 -9.75
C GLN A 320 -9.05 -34.72 -11.17
N ASP A 321 -9.69 -34.06 -12.15
CA ASP A 321 -9.72 -34.50 -13.55
C ASP A 321 -8.42 -34.14 -14.30
N TYR A 322 -7.66 -33.16 -13.80
CA TYR A 322 -6.41 -32.68 -14.40
C TYR A 322 -5.19 -33.21 -13.64
N GLY A 323 -4.65 -34.33 -14.13
CA GLY A 323 -3.60 -35.08 -13.45
C GLY A 323 -2.30 -34.31 -13.21
N GLU A 324 -1.75 -33.63 -14.22
CA GLU A 324 -0.48 -32.91 -14.05
C GLU A 324 -0.68 -31.56 -13.37
N LEU A 325 -1.76 -30.84 -13.67
CA LEU A 325 -2.06 -29.57 -13.01
C LEU A 325 -2.21 -29.73 -11.48
N ASN A 326 -2.97 -30.73 -11.03
CA ASN A 326 -3.13 -31.02 -9.60
C ASN A 326 -1.81 -31.43 -8.95
N ARG A 327 -0.99 -32.21 -9.66
CA ARG A 327 0.36 -32.57 -9.20
C ARG A 327 1.25 -31.34 -9.01
N VAL A 328 1.19 -30.36 -9.92
CA VAL A 328 1.93 -29.09 -9.80
C VAL A 328 1.46 -28.28 -8.61
N ILE A 329 0.15 -28.08 -8.44
CA ILE A 329 -0.41 -27.30 -7.33
C ILE A 329 -0.05 -27.95 -5.97
N ARG A 330 -0.14 -29.29 -5.87
CA ARG A 330 0.30 -30.01 -4.66
C ARG A 330 1.79 -29.86 -4.39
N LYS A 331 2.62 -29.93 -5.43
CA LYS A 331 4.07 -29.67 -5.32
C LYS A 331 4.33 -28.26 -4.81
N MET A 332 3.62 -27.26 -5.35
CA MET A 332 3.72 -25.88 -4.87
C MET A 332 3.36 -25.77 -3.38
N GLY A 333 2.28 -26.40 -2.93
CA GLY A 333 1.92 -26.45 -1.51
C GLY A 333 3.04 -27.01 -0.63
N MET A 334 3.69 -28.10 -1.04
CA MET A 334 4.80 -28.71 -0.29
C MET A 334 6.04 -27.83 -0.23
N MET A 335 6.41 -27.16 -1.34
CA MET A 335 7.56 -26.25 -1.40
C MET A 335 7.43 -25.06 -0.45
N GLY A 336 6.21 -24.64 -0.13
CA GLY A 336 5.95 -23.55 0.81
C GLY A 336 6.54 -23.80 2.20
N LYS A 337 6.56 -25.07 2.66
CA LYS A 337 7.09 -25.45 3.98
C LYS A 337 8.61 -25.30 4.10
N GLU A 338 9.33 -25.36 2.98
CA GLU A 338 10.79 -25.18 2.93
C GLU A 338 11.18 -23.71 2.71
N LYS A 339 10.36 -22.96 1.96
CA LYS A 339 10.66 -21.59 1.53
C LYS A 339 10.30 -20.53 2.58
N VAL A 340 9.33 -20.81 3.45
CA VAL A 340 8.85 -19.85 4.45
C VAL A 340 9.04 -20.41 5.85
N LYS A 341 9.58 -19.57 6.75
CA LYS A 341 9.73 -19.93 8.16
C LYS A 341 8.35 -19.91 8.83
N SER A 342 7.90 -21.07 9.29
CA SER A 342 6.58 -21.24 9.93
C SER A 342 6.36 -20.36 11.17
N GLU A 343 7.45 -19.96 11.85
CA GLU A 343 7.41 -19.08 13.03
C GLU A 343 6.99 -17.64 12.73
N LEU A 344 7.17 -17.17 11.49
CA LEU A 344 6.91 -15.79 11.09
C LEU A 344 5.55 -15.59 10.41
N LEU A 345 4.80 -16.68 10.20
CA LEU A 345 3.50 -16.67 9.56
C LEU A 345 2.41 -16.30 10.56
N ASN A 346 1.37 -15.63 10.07
CA ASN A 346 0.15 -15.39 10.84
C ASN A 346 -0.59 -16.71 11.08
N ASP A 347 -1.46 -16.77 12.10
CA ASP A 347 -2.13 -18.03 12.45
C ASP A 347 -3.02 -18.55 11.31
N ARG A 348 -3.73 -17.66 10.60
CA ARG A 348 -4.47 -18.02 9.37
C ARG A 348 -3.58 -18.55 8.25
N GLU A 349 -2.39 -17.99 8.10
CA GLU A 349 -1.45 -18.49 7.11
C GLU A 349 -1.01 -19.89 7.51
N LYS A 350 -0.62 -20.11 8.77
CA LYS A 350 -0.26 -21.44 9.27
C LYS A 350 -1.36 -22.46 9.03
N GLU A 351 -2.63 -22.10 9.23
CA GLU A 351 -3.78 -22.95 8.94
C GLU A 351 -3.83 -23.34 7.45
N ILE A 352 -3.73 -22.37 6.54
CA ILE A 352 -3.77 -22.61 5.09
C ILE A 352 -2.52 -23.38 4.61
N PHE A 353 -1.35 -23.13 5.21
CA PHE A 353 -0.10 -23.83 4.89
C PHE A 353 -0.07 -25.27 5.42
N ALA A 354 -0.74 -25.55 6.54
CA ALA A 354 -0.81 -26.86 7.14
C ALA A 354 -1.86 -27.72 6.43
N GLU A 355 -3.11 -27.24 6.36
CA GLU A 355 -4.27 -27.95 5.82
C GLU A 355 -5.23 -26.97 5.12
N PRO A 356 -5.03 -26.69 3.82
CA PRO A 356 -5.91 -25.78 3.07
C PRO A 356 -7.35 -26.32 2.96
N GLU A 357 -7.54 -27.65 3.08
CA GLU A 357 -8.86 -28.30 3.03
C GLU A 357 -9.71 -28.05 4.29
N ALA A 358 -9.09 -27.73 5.43
CA ALA A 358 -9.79 -27.47 6.70
C ALA A 358 -10.32 -26.03 6.83
N SER A 359 -9.87 -25.11 5.97
CA SER A 359 -10.12 -23.65 6.07
C SER A 359 -11.43 -23.19 5.41
N GLY A 360 -12.30 -24.13 5.02
CA GLY A 360 -13.58 -23.87 4.35
C GLY A 360 -13.51 -23.94 2.82
N GLN A 361 -14.65 -24.27 2.19
CA GLN A 361 -14.73 -24.53 0.74
C GLN A 361 -14.39 -23.28 -0.10
N GLU A 362 -14.82 -22.10 0.33
CA GLU A 362 -14.55 -20.83 -0.36
C GLU A 362 -13.06 -20.46 -0.31
N THR A 363 -12.43 -20.56 0.86
CA THR A 363 -10.99 -20.31 1.02
C THR A 363 -10.15 -21.27 0.18
N LEU A 364 -10.51 -22.56 0.16
CA LEU A 364 -9.81 -23.55 -0.66
C LEU A 364 -9.93 -23.25 -2.16
N GLU A 365 -11.10 -22.79 -2.61
CA GLU A 365 -11.30 -22.37 -4.00
C GLU A 365 -10.45 -21.15 -4.38
N GLN A 366 -10.43 -20.12 -3.52
CA GLN A 366 -9.58 -18.95 -3.73
C GLN A 366 -8.08 -19.33 -3.74
N TYR A 367 -7.67 -20.27 -2.90
CA TYR A 367 -6.28 -20.76 -2.83
C TYR A 367 -5.89 -21.46 -4.13
N ASN A 368 -6.73 -22.38 -4.60
CA ASN A 368 -6.53 -23.14 -5.83
C ASN A 368 -6.55 -22.23 -7.06
N TYR A 369 -7.42 -21.22 -7.08
CA TYR A 369 -7.45 -20.21 -8.14
C TYR A 369 -6.14 -19.40 -8.17
N SER A 370 -5.66 -18.91 -7.02
CA SER A 370 -4.38 -18.19 -6.91
C SER A 370 -3.21 -19.05 -7.38
N ALA A 371 -3.18 -20.34 -7.01
CA ALA A 371 -2.16 -21.28 -7.49
C ALA A 371 -2.24 -21.47 -9.02
N PHE A 372 -3.45 -21.68 -9.55
CA PHE A 372 -3.69 -21.86 -10.98
C PHE A 372 -3.25 -20.62 -11.78
N GLU A 373 -3.59 -19.42 -11.31
CA GLU A 373 -3.19 -18.15 -11.92
C GLU A 373 -1.67 -18.03 -12.04
N VAL A 374 -0.93 -18.40 -10.98
CA VAL A 374 0.54 -18.38 -10.99
C VAL A 374 1.13 -19.46 -11.90
N VAL A 375 0.58 -20.67 -11.90
CA VAL A 375 1.03 -21.76 -12.80
C VAL A 375 0.81 -21.38 -14.26
N LEU A 376 -0.32 -20.76 -14.58
CA LEU A 376 -0.66 -20.30 -15.92
C LEU A 376 0.30 -19.20 -16.39
N ASN A 377 0.61 -18.22 -15.53
CA ASN A 377 1.61 -17.19 -15.84
C ASN A 377 3.03 -17.78 -15.95
N ALA A 378 3.39 -18.80 -15.16
CA ALA A 378 4.66 -19.52 -15.31
C ALA A 378 4.74 -20.34 -16.61
N ALA A 379 3.63 -20.94 -17.05
CA ALA A 379 3.54 -21.68 -18.30
C ALA A 379 3.68 -20.75 -19.52
N LEU A 380 3.10 -19.55 -19.42
CA LEU A 380 3.28 -18.49 -20.40
C LEU A 380 4.75 -18.02 -20.48
N HIS A 381 5.40 -17.79 -19.32
CA HIS A 381 6.81 -17.40 -19.28
C HIS A 381 7.74 -18.46 -19.89
N SER A 382 7.40 -19.74 -19.76
CA SER A 382 8.12 -20.87 -20.36
C SER A 382 7.73 -21.17 -21.82
N SER A 383 6.93 -20.29 -22.45
CA SER A 383 6.45 -20.41 -23.85
C SER A 383 5.63 -21.68 -24.14
N LEU A 384 4.94 -22.23 -23.14
CA LEU A 384 4.06 -23.39 -23.31
C LEU A 384 2.68 -23.01 -23.89
N ILE A 385 2.25 -21.79 -23.64
CA ILE A 385 0.92 -21.24 -23.96
C ILE A 385 1.13 -19.86 -24.58
N THR A 386 0.22 -19.45 -25.48
CA THR A 386 0.30 -18.12 -26.11
C THR A 386 -0.59 -17.10 -25.39
N VAL A 387 -0.23 -15.82 -25.47
CA VAL A 387 -0.99 -14.70 -24.87
C VAL A 387 -2.44 -14.66 -25.39
N GLU A 388 -2.63 -15.02 -26.66
CA GLU A 388 -3.95 -15.04 -27.32
C GLU A 388 -4.91 -16.05 -26.70
N GLU A 389 -4.39 -17.17 -26.17
CA GLU A 389 -5.19 -18.20 -25.52
C GLU A 389 -5.75 -17.75 -24.15
N ILE A 390 -5.09 -16.79 -23.49
CA ILE A 390 -5.37 -16.37 -22.10
C ILE A 390 -6.10 -15.01 -22.00
N ARG A 391 -5.98 -14.17 -23.04
CA ARG A 391 -6.37 -12.75 -22.98
C ARG A 391 -7.82 -12.54 -22.51
N GLY A 392 -7.97 -11.85 -21.38
CA GLY A 392 -9.27 -11.48 -20.81
C GLY A 392 -9.91 -12.54 -19.88
N ARG A 393 -9.22 -13.66 -19.60
CA ARG A 393 -9.73 -14.73 -18.71
C ARG A 393 -9.01 -14.81 -17.36
N VAL A 394 -7.72 -14.48 -17.32
CA VAL A 394 -6.88 -14.46 -16.12
C VAL A 394 -6.02 -13.20 -16.15
N PHE A 395 -5.69 -12.67 -14.98
CA PHE A 395 -4.81 -11.51 -14.89
C PHE A 395 -3.36 -11.89 -15.28
N MET A 396 -2.72 -11.00 -16.03
CA MET A 396 -1.38 -11.20 -16.56
C MET A 396 -0.56 -9.93 -16.31
N PRO A 397 0.59 -10.02 -15.65
CA PRO A 397 1.50 -8.89 -15.54
C PRO A 397 1.97 -8.44 -16.93
N ALA A 398 1.88 -7.15 -17.21
CA ALA A 398 2.35 -6.57 -18.45
C ALA A 398 3.89 -6.54 -18.53
N MET A 399 4.42 -6.97 -19.68
CA MET A 399 5.82 -6.80 -20.03
C MET A 399 6.03 -5.42 -20.67
N ILE A 400 7.09 -4.69 -20.27
CA ILE A 400 7.43 -3.43 -20.93
C ILE A 400 7.87 -3.69 -22.38
N THR A 401 7.20 -3.00 -23.31
CA THR A 401 7.49 -3.07 -24.76
C THR A 401 8.47 -2.00 -25.24
N TRP A 402 8.53 -0.84 -24.58
CA TRP A 402 9.35 0.31 -25.01
C TRP A 402 10.83 0.24 -24.58
N ALA A 403 11.18 -0.65 -23.65
CA ALA A 403 12.53 -0.75 -23.06
C ALA A 403 13.32 -2.03 -23.43
N LYS A 404 12.89 -2.79 -24.45
CA LYS A 404 13.45 -4.13 -24.75
C LYS A 404 14.96 -4.20 -24.95
N GLY A 405 15.62 -3.10 -25.35
CA GLY A 405 17.08 -3.02 -25.56
C GLY A 405 17.91 -2.57 -24.34
N ARG A 406 17.27 -2.31 -23.19
CA ARG A 406 17.91 -1.76 -21.97
C ARG A 406 17.71 -2.62 -20.72
N ARG A 407 17.27 -3.87 -20.90
CA ARG A 407 17.00 -4.84 -19.82
C ARG A 407 18.28 -5.35 -19.17
#